data_AF-A0A427UIS4-F1
#
_entry.id   AF-A0A427UIS4-F1
#
_cell.length_a   1.000
_cell.length_b   1.000
_cell.length_c   1.000
_cell.angle_alpha   90.00
_cell.angle_beta   90.00
_cell.angle_gamma   90.00
#
_symmetry.space_group_name_H-M   'P 1'
#
loop_
_entity.id
_entity.type
_entity.pdbx_description
1 polymer ?
#
loop_
_entity_poly.entity_id
_entity_poly.type
_entity_poly.pdbx_seq_one_letter_code
_entity_poly.pdbx_strand_id
1 'polypeptide(L)' 'MSNSSTKFKIDDKVVYSNKHVPNKLVMTVKRGTYKSSGMEMVTVELPGGLAHTFASELRIATQAEVAAGVRHDSP' A
#
# COMPACT_ATOMS: atom_id res chain seq x y z
N MET A 1 16.35 7.98 -14.24
CA MET A 1 15.09 7.29 -13.90
C MET A 1 14.50 7.97 -12.68
N SER A 2 13.47 8.79 -12.87
CA SER A 2 12.81 9.51 -11.77
C SER A 2 11.95 8.53 -10.97
N ASN A 3 12.57 7.75 -10.09
CA ASN A 3 11.85 7.10 -9.01
C ASN A 3 11.50 8.20 -8.01
N SER A 4 10.45 8.97 -8.30
CA SER A 4 9.73 9.66 -7.23
C SER A 4 9.26 8.56 -6.29
N SER A 5 9.99 8.35 -5.20
CA SER A 5 9.51 7.53 -4.08
C SER A 5 8.15 8.11 -3.72
N THR A 6 7.09 7.39 -4.09
CA THR A 6 5.74 7.85 -3.85
C THR A 6 5.55 7.84 -2.35
N LYS A 7 5.55 9.02 -1.73
CA LYS A 7 5.32 9.15 -0.30
C LYS A 7 3.82 9.02 -0.05
N PHE A 8 3.45 7.98 0.67
CA PHE A 8 2.09 7.73 1.11
C PHE A 8 1.73 8.64 2.28
N LYS A 9 0.49 9.11 2.33
CA LYS A 9 -0.10 9.92 3.39
C LYS A 9 -1.11 9.09 4.18
N ILE A 10 -1.47 9.57 5.36
CA ILE A 10 -2.55 8.98 6.15
C ILE A 10 -3.84 9.00 5.33
N ASP A 11 -4.62 7.93 5.47
CA ASP A 11 -5.87 7.64 4.76
C ASP A 11 -5.77 7.34 3.27
N ASP A 12 -4.56 7.35 2.69
CA ASP A 12 -4.34 6.82 1.35
C ASP A 12 -4.82 5.37 1.25
N LYS A 13 -5.52 5.06 0.16
CA LYS A 13 -5.93 3.70 -0.19
C LYS A 13 -4.84 3.07 -1.04
N VAL A 14 -4.27 1.98 -0.56
CA VAL A 14 -3.12 1.34 -1.18
C VAL A 14 -3.34 -0.15 -1.36
N VAL A 15 -2.63 -0.72 -2.32
CA VAL A 15 -2.54 -2.17 -2.54
C VAL A 15 -1.07 -2.53 -2.74
N TYR A 16 -0.76 -3.81 -2.57
CA TYR A 16 0.55 -4.31 -2.99
C TYR A 16 0.71 -4.16 -4.51
N SER A 17 1.82 -3.58 -4.93
CA SER A 17 2.19 -3.42 -6.34
C SER A 17 2.49 -4.77 -6.99
N ASN A 18 3.07 -5.69 -6.23
CA ASN A 18 3.44 -7.01 -6.71
C ASN A 18 2.22 -7.94 -6.75
N LYS A 19 1.89 -8.43 -7.94
CA LYS A 19 0.74 -9.31 -8.16
C LYS A 19 0.84 -10.69 -7.51
N HIS A 20 2.06 -11.12 -7.18
CA HIS A 20 2.32 -12.40 -6.54
C HIS A 20 2.10 -12.36 -5.02
N VAL A 21 1.91 -11.17 -4.43
CA VAL A 21 1.52 -11.05 -3.03
C VAL A 21 0.07 -11.51 -2.88
N PRO A 22 -0.21 -12.54 -2.06
CA PRO A 22 -1.56 -13.11 -1.92
C PRO A 22 -2.57 -12.12 -1.36
N ASN A 23 -2.11 -11.10 -0.62
CA ASN A 23 -2.97 -10.06 -0.10
C ASN A 23 -3.44 -9.14 -1.24
N LYS A 24 -4.72 -9.27 -1.58
CA LYS A 24 -5.40 -8.45 -2.58
C LYS A 24 -6.21 -7.33 -1.94
N LEU A 25 -6.26 -7.19 -0.62
CA LEU A 25 -7.12 -6.20 0.01
C LEU A 25 -6.65 -4.78 -0.29
N VAL A 26 -7.59 -3.87 -0.51
CA VAL A 26 -7.31 -2.43 -0.42
C VAL A 26 -7.10 -2.09 1.05
N MET A 27 -5.92 -1.58 1.35
CA MET A 27 -5.50 -1.23 2.69
C MET A 27 -5.57 0.28 2.88
N THR A 28 -5.79 0.72 4.12
CA THR A 28 -5.79 2.14 4.47
C THR A 28 -4.51 2.48 5.18
N VAL A 29 -3.81 3.52 4.76
CA VAL A 29 -2.60 3.99 5.43
C VAL A 29 -2.97 4.65 6.76
N LYS A 30 -2.47 4.11 7.87
CA LYS A 30 -2.60 4.69 9.22
C LYS A 30 -1.42 5.54 9.63
N ARG A 31 -0.26 5.30 9.01
CA ARG A 31 0.93 6.14 9.13
C ARG A 31 1.57 6.28 7.76
N GLY A 32 1.61 7.51 7.27
CA GLY A 32 2.29 7.85 6.02
C GLY A 32 3.78 7.49 6.04
N THR A 33 4.44 7.61 4.89
CA THR A 33 5.82 7.15 4.71
C THR A 33 6.77 7.74 5.76
N TYR A 34 7.45 6.86 6.49
CA TYR A 34 8.45 7.21 7.49
C TYR A 34 9.72 6.39 7.30
N LYS A 35 10.85 6.88 7.82
CA LYS A 35 12.12 6.13 7.82
C LYS A 35 12.23 5.28 9.08
N SER A 36 12.61 4.02 8.91
CA SER A 36 12.94 3.09 9.99
C SER A 36 14.20 2.32 9.60
N SER A 37 15.27 2.44 10.39
CA SER A 37 16.56 1.80 10.10
C SER A 37 17.07 2.01 8.67
N GLY A 38 16.89 3.22 8.14
CA GLY A 38 17.30 3.58 6.77
C GLY A 38 16.32 3.19 5.67
N MET A 39 15.25 2.44 5.98
CA MET A 39 14.25 1.97 5.03
C MET A 39 12.97 2.80 5.08
N GLU A 40 12.32 3.00 3.94
CA GLU A 40 11.03 3.70 3.85
C GLU A 40 9.86 2.74 4.11
N MET A 41 9.14 2.98 5.19
CA MET A 41 8.06 2.13 5.70
C MET A 41 6.74 2.89 5.72
N VAL A 42 5.64 2.14 5.65
CA VAL A 42 4.26 2.62 5.75
C VAL A 42 3.52 1.72 6.73
N THR A 43 2.64 2.29 7.55
CA THR A 43 1.73 1.47 8.38
C THR A 43 0.36 1.45 7.73
N VAL A 44 -0.17 0.26 7.50
CA VAL A 44 -1.45 0.02 6.85
C VAL A 44 -2.38 -0.78 7.76
N GLU A 45 -3.68 -0.56 7.60
CA GLU A 45 -4.73 -1.29 8.30
C GLU A 45 -5.19 -2.49 7.46
N LEU A 46 -5.26 -3.64 8.14
CA LEU A 46 -5.77 -4.91 7.66
C LEU A 46 -6.92 -5.38 8.58
N PRO A 47 -7.78 -6.31 8.15
CA PRO A 47 -8.86 -6.85 8.99
C PRO A 47 -8.38 -7.43 10.33
N GLY A 48 -7.11 -7.87 10.41
CA GLY A 48 -6.50 -8.41 11.63
C GLY A 48 -5.68 -7.42 12.46
N GLY A 49 -5.62 -6.14 12.09
CA GLY A 49 -4.86 -5.11 12.80
C GLY A 49 -3.96 -4.26 11.90
N LEU A 50 -2.87 -3.75 12.47
CA LEU A 50 -1.92 -2.89 11.75
C LEU A 50 -0.73 -3.71 11.24
N ALA A 51 -0.30 -3.43 10.01
CA ALA A 51 0.91 -3.99 9.42
C ALA A 51 1.88 -2.89 9.02
N HIS A 52 3.17 -3.17 9.16
CA HIS A 52 4.24 -2.34 8.63
C HIS A 52 4.77 -2.97 7.34
N THR A 53 4.86 -2.18 6.28
CA THR A 53 5.32 -2.66 4.97
C THR A 53 6.22 -1.64 4.32
N PHE A 54 7.09 -2.09 3.41
CA PHE A 54 7.93 -1.19 2.63
C PHE A 54 7.09 -0.34 1.70
N ALA A 55 7.42 0.95 1.63
CA ALA A 55 6.76 1.87 0.69
C ALA A 55 6.94 1.41 -0.77
N SER A 56 8.09 0.82 -1.09
CA SER A 56 8.40 0.31 -2.44
C SER A 56 7.50 -0.83 -2.90
N GLU A 57 6.89 -1.57 -1.97
CA GLU A 57 6.00 -2.70 -2.27
C GLU A 57 4.56 -2.25 -2.52
N LEU A 58 4.24 -0.97 -2.31
CA LEU A 58 2.89 -0.42 -2.39
C LEU A 58 2.69 0.47 -3.61
N ARG A 59 1.43 0.59 -4.02
CA ARG A 59 0.94 1.63 -4.92
C ARG A 59 -0.42 2.13 -4.46
N ILE A 60 -0.80 3.31 -4.94
CA ILE A 60 -2.16 3.82 -4.78
C ILE A 60 -3.14 2.87 -5.46
N ALA A 61 -4.22 2.55 -4.76
CA ALA A 61 -5.33 1.77 -5.29
C ALA A 61 -6.09 2.61 -6.32
N THR A 62 -6.46 2.01 -7.45
CA THR A 62 -7.32 2.65 -8.44
C THR A 62 -8.73 2.82 -7.88
N GLN A 63 -9.53 3.72 -8.46
CA GLN A 63 -10.90 3.95 -7.99
C GLN A 63 -11.79 2.69 -8.10
N ALA A 64 -11.56 1.86 -9.11
CA ALA A 64 -12.22 0.57 -9.27
C ALA A 64 -11.85 -0.40 -8.13
N GLU A 65 -10.58 -0.48 -7.77
CA GLU A 65 -10.11 -1.30 -6.64
C GLU A 65 -10.68 -0.82 -5.32
N VAL A 66 -10.71 0.50 -5.09
CA VAL A 66 -11.30 1.09 -3.89
C VAL A 66 -12.79 0.74 -3.78
N ALA A 67 -13.53 0.80 -4.89
CA ALA A 67 -14.94 0.42 -4.92
C ALA A 67 -15.16 -1.08 -4.67
N ALA A 68 -14.27 -1.94 -5.20
CA ALA A 68 -14.33 -3.39 -5.00
C ALA A 68 -13.80 -3.85 -3.63
N GLY A 69 -13.01 -3.02 -2.95
CA GLY A 69 -12.28 -3.37 -1.73
C GLY A 69 -11.08 -4.30 -1.95
N VAL A 70 -10.76 -4.64 -3.21
CA VAL A 70 -9.67 -5.55 -3.59
C VAL A 70 -8.94 -5.07 -4.85
N ARG A 71 -7.66 -5.42 -4.93
CA ARG A 71 -6.76 -5.29 -6.06
C ARG A 71 -7.31 -6.09 -7.23
N HIS A 72 -7.37 -5.47 -8.40
CA HIS A 72 -7.71 -6.18 -9.63
C HIS A 72 -6.50 -7.00 -10.07
N ASP A 73 -6.62 -8.33 -9.98
CA ASP A 73 -5.78 -9.24 -10.76
C ASP A 73 -6.39 -9.33 -12.14
N SER A 74 -6.27 -8.26 -12.94
CA SER A 74 -6.62 -8.43 -14.34
C SER A 74 -5.63 -9.42 -14.96
N PRO A 75 -6.09 -10.42 -15.75
CA PRO A 75 -5.21 -11.32 -16.50
C PRO A 75 -4.29 -10.57 -17.46
#